data_AF-A0ABD3G239-F1
#
_entry.id   AF-A0ABD3G239-F1
#
_cell.length_a   1.000
_cell.length_b   1.000
_cell.length_c   1.000
_cell.angle_alpha   90.00
_cell.angle_beta   90.00
_cell.angle_gamma   90.00
#
_symmetry.space_group_name_H-M   'P 1'
#
loop_
_entity.id
_entity.type
_entity.pdbx_description
1 polymer ?
#
loop_
_entity_poly.entity_id
_entity_poly.type
_entity_poly.pdbx_seq_one_letter_code
_entity_poly.pdbx_strand_id
1 'polypeptide(L)'
;MAVMSIFVMIPFAVLCIWGMIRADDWGAVGEVRRADIVYDEQGDFVSMSGSINIDWSLLINTLFWNFNGAVGMSVFGGEVANPGYTYPRALLLSVVLVALTYLAPLFGATVFNSPHWTTWEEGSFSSIAEDIGGDFLSNWVVLATFCSNAGMYIAELFCDSFQILGMAECGLAPAFFKARNKRFNTPHNAVYASLVIILVLIKFEFDEILGMTNALSAFYQLLILAAFIKLRFSQPDTERPFKVPGRMGVLIFALLIPTGLLVYIAVDVFFTLVPALLVVGMTVAGLVYARWRKFTRAQFRQLATNIES
;
A
#
# COMPACT_ATOMS: atom_id res chain seq x y z
N MET A 1 10.66 -16.16 7.80
CA MET A 1 10.30 -14.75 7.52
C MET A 1 11.24 -13.77 8.19
N ALA A 2 11.43 -13.80 9.52
CA ALA A 2 12.32 -12.85 10.21
C ALA A 2 13.75 -12.74 9.64
N VAL A 3 14.38 -13.85 9.26
CA VAL A 3 15.73 -13.86 8.67
C VAL A 3 15.79 -13.05 7.36
N MET A 4 14.79 -13.19 6.49
CA MET A 4 14.72 -12.43 5.24
C MET A 4 14.45 -10.93 5.51
N SER A 5 13.56 -10.61 6.45
CA SER A 5 13.32 -9.22 6.84
C SER A 5 14.58 -8.56 7.39
N ILE A 6 15.34 -9.26 8.24
CA ILE A 6 16.61 -8.77 8.77
C ILE A 6 17.62 -8.57 7.62
N PHE A 7 17.75 -9.55 6.73
CA PHE A 7 18.63 -9.46 5.57
C PHE A 7 18.32 -8.26 4.68
N VAL A 8 17.04 -7.97 4.44
CA VAL A 8 16.60 -6.83 3.63
C VAL A 8 16.83 -5.50 4.35
N MET A 9 16.62 -5.44 5.68
CA MET A 9 16.76 -4.19 6.44
C MET A 9 18.21 -3.76 6.66
N ILE A 10 19.15 -4.70 6.80
CA ILE A 10 20.56 -4.40 7.10
C ILE A 10 21.21 -3.42 6.10
N PRO A 11 21.16 -3.62 4.77
CA PRO A 11 21.83 -2.71 3.84
C PRO A 11 21.28 -1.29 3.90
N PHE A 12 19.97 -1.12 4.10
CA PHE A 12 19.36 0.21 4.29
C PHE A 12 19.72 0.84 5.63
N ALA A 13 19.88 0.04 6.69
CA ALA A 13 20.38 0.54 7.97
C ALA A 13 21.85 0.98 7.88
N VAL A 14 22.68 0.20 7.18
CA VAL A 14 24.09 0.55 6.90
C VAL A 14 24.16 1.82 6.06
N LEU A 15 23.37 1.93 4.99
CA LEU A 15 23.26 3.13 4.15
C LEU A 15 22.87 4.34 5.00
N CYS A 16 21.85 4.20 5.84
CA CYS A 16 21.37 5.27 6.72
C CYS A 16 22.48 5.75 7.66
N ILE A 17 23.10 4.84 8.42
CA ILE A 17 24.13 5.18 9.41
C ILE A 17 25.37 5.77 8.73
N TRP A 18 25.85 5.15 7.65
CA TRP A 18 27.07 5.57 6.99
C TRP A 18 26.88 6.87 6.20
N GLY A 19 25.71 7.04 5.57
CA GLY A 19 25.30 8.29 4.93
C GLY A 19 25.29 9.45 5.93
N MET A 20 24.73 9.26 7.12
CA MET A 20 24.77 10.29 8.19
C MET A 20 26.19 10.61 8.68
N ILE A 21 27.08 9.62 8.75
CA ILE A 21 28.47 9.83 9.20
C ILE A 21 29.30 10.59 8.14
N ARG A 22 29.03 10.36 6.86
CA ARG A 22 29.74 10.99 5.73
C ARG A 22 29.05 12.24 5.18
N ALA A 23 28.00 12.69 5.83
CA ALA A 23 27.23 13.81 5.37
C ALA A 23 27.97 15.13 5.55
N ASP A 24 28.25 15.77 4.43
CA ASP A 24 28.86 17.09 4.39
C ASP A 24 27.82 18.21 4.36
N ASP A 25 26.60 17.94 3.87
CA ASP A 25 25.52 18.94 3.73
C ASP A 25 24.21 18.53 4.42
N TRP A 26 24.02 19.05 5.64
CA TRP A 26 22.79 18.88 6.41
C TRP A 26 21.67 19.84 5.97
N GLY A 27 21.98 20.83 5.13
CA GLY A 27 21.02 21.79 4.58
C GLY A 27 20.04 21.16 3.60
N ALA A 28 20.47 20.10 2.91
CA ALA A 28 19.68 19.34 1.93
C ALA A 28 18.30 18.90 2.44
N VAL A 29 18.18 18.56 3.74
CA VAL A 29 16.91 18.12 4.35
C VAL A 29 15.85 19.23 4.37
N GLY A 30 16.29 20.49 4.41
CA GLY A 30 15.41 21.66 4.42
C GLY A 30 15.06 22.18 3.03
N GLU A 31 15.62 21.58 1.97
CA GLU A 31 15.38 22.02 0.61
C GLU A 31 14.00 21.62 0.11
N VAL A 32 13.44 22.45 -0.77
CA VAL A 32 12.12 22.25 -1.35
C VAL A 32 12.23 22.40 -2.86
N ARG A 33 11.63 21.46 -3.60
CA ARG A 33 11.65 21.47 -5.06
C ARG A 33 11.07 22.76 -5.63
N ARG A 34 11.85 23.41 -6.49
CA ARG A 34 11.45 24.61 -7.23
C ARG A 34 11.35 24.32 -8.72
N ALA A 35 10.69 25.23 -9.44
CA ALA A 35 10.35 25.08 -10.85
C ALA A 35 11.59 25.00 -11.77
N ASP A 36 12.61 25.80 -11.50
CA ASP A 36 13.75 25.95 -12.40
C ASP A 36 14.96 25.23 -11.81
N ILE A 37 15.24 24.03 -12.31
CA ILE A 37 16.41 23.23 -11.94
C ILE A 37 17.36 23.20 -13.14
N VAL A 38 18.60 23.65 -12.90
CA VAL A 38 19.67 23.65 -13.91
C VAL A 38 20.62 22.51 -13.60
N TYR A 39 20.84 21.67 -14.59
CA TYR A 39 21.85 20.60 -14.58
C TYR A 39 22.97 20.95 -15.54
N ASP A 40 24.18 20.45 -15.30
CA ASP A 40 25.31 20.59 -16.23
C ASP A 40 25.26 19.56 -17.37
N GLU A 41 26.29 19.57 -18.24
CA GLU A 41 26.38 18.63 -19.37
C GLU A 41 26.60 17.17 -18.92
N GLN A 42 27.02 16.96 -17.67
CA GLN A 42 27.26 15.66 -17.03
C GLN A 42 26.00 15.15 -16.31
N GLY A 43 24.98 16.00 -16.15
CA GLY A 43 23.73 15.69 -15.45
C GLY A 43 23.76 16.02 -13.95
N ASP A 44 24.82 16.66 -13.47
CA ASP A 44 24.96 17.06 -12.08
C ASP A 44 24.19 18.34 -11.79
N PHE A 45 23.72 18.46 -10.54
CA PHE A 45 22.95 19.61 -10.09
C PHE A 45 23.81 20.88 -10.01
N VAL A 46 23.34 21.97 -10.64
CA VAL A 46 24.03 23.28 -10.62
C VAL A 46 23.28 24.27 -9.74
N SER A 47 21.98 24.46 -9.96
CA SER A 47 21.19 25.42 -9.18
C SER A 47 19.69 25.14 -9.26
N MET A 48 18.97 25.55 -8.21
CA MET A 48 17.52 25.51 -8.11
C MET A 48 16.97 26.90 -7.79
N SER A 49 16.04 27.41 -8.62
CA SER A 49 15.45 28.75 -8.45
C SER A 49 13.97 28.79 -8.82
N GLY A 50 13.35 29.97 -8.68
CA GLY A 50 11.93 30.16 -8.98
C GLY A 50 10.98 29.79 -7.83
N SER A 51 9.71 29.61 -8.17
CA SER A 51 8.64 29.25 -7.24
C SER A 51 8.67 27.77 -6.86
N ILE A 52 8.08 27.42 -5.72
CA ILE A 52 7.88 26.04 -5.29
C ILE A 52 7.07 25.29 -6.35
N ASN A 53 7.58 24.16 -6.82
CA ASN A 53 6.95 23.29 -7.81
C ASN A 53 6.90 21.87 -7.24
N ILE A 54 5.78 21.56 -6.58
CA ILE A 54 5.51 20.24 -6.01
C ILE A 54 4.31 19.67 -6.76
N ASP A 55 4.49 18.49 -7.34
CA ASP A 55 3.37 17.70 -7.84
C ASP A 55 2.64 17.06 -6.65
N TRP A 56 1.60 17.74 -6.19
CA TRP A 56 0.80 17.28 -5.05
C TRP A 56 0.00 16.02 -5.37
N SER A 57 -0.38 15.80 -6.63
CA SER A 57 -1.10 14.60 -7.04
C SER A 57 -0.18 13.39 -6.91
N LEU A 58 1.01 13.46 -7.52
CA LEU A 58 2.01 12.41 -7.43
C LEU A 58 2.41 12.16 -5.98
N LEU A 59 2.78 13.21 -5.23
CA LEU A 59 3.24 13.09 -3.85
C LEU A 59 2.20 12.39 -2.96
N ILE A 60 0.94 12.81 -3.02
CA ILE A 60 -0.12 12.24 -2.18
C ILE A 60 -0.43 10.80 -2.60
N ASN A 61 -0.45 10.49 -3.90
CA ASN A 61 -0.70 9.14 -4.39
C ASN A 61 0.42 8.17 -3.99
N THR A 62 1.68 8.55 -4.17
CA THR A 62 2.83 7.72 -3.79
C THR A 62 2.87 7.49 -2.28
N LEU A 63 2.63 8.54 -1.49
CA LEU A 63 2.55 8.41 -0.03
C LEU A 63 1.39 7.51 0.40
N PHE A 64 0.20 7.68 -0.17
CA PHE A 64 -0.93 6.81 0.16
C PHE A 64 -0.63 5.35 -0.15
N TRP A 65 -0.04 5.07 -1.31
CA TRP A 65 0.32 3.70 -1.71
C TRP A 65 1.36 3.08 -0.78
N ASN A 66 2.40 3.84 -0.39
CA ASN A 66 3.42 3.40 0.56
C ASN A 66 2.83 2.97 1.92
N PHE A 67 1.75 3.60 2.37
CA PHE A 67 1.09 3.24 3.64
C PHE A 67 -0.15 2.34 3.45
N ASN A 68 -0.46 1.94 2.22
CA ASN A 68 -1.54 1.01 1.92
C ASN A 68 -1.13 -0.44 2.23
N GLY A 69 -2.12 -1.33 2.42
CA GLY A 69 -1.88 -2.77 2.69
C GLY A 69 -2.31 -3.23 4.09
N ALA A 70 -2.63 -2.32 5.00
CA ALA A 70 -3.12 -2.68 6.34
C ALA A 70 -4.42 -3.51 6.31
N VAL A 71 -5.22 -3.37 5.25
CA VAL A 71 -6.45 -4.12 5.01
C VAL A 71 -6.16 -5.59 4.75
N GLY A 72 -5.04 -5.92 4.09
CA GLY A 72 -4.65 -7.31 3.81
C GLY A 72 -4.44 -8.13 5.07
N MET A 73 -3.99 -7.50 6.17
CA MET A 73 -3.89 -8.16 7.47
C MET A 73 -5.25 -8.67 7.99
N SER A 74 -6.34 -7.97 7.68
CA SER A 74 -7.68 -8.34 8.15
C SER A 74 -8.24 -9.60 7.47
N VAL A 75 -7.75 -9.94 6.28
CA VAL A 75 -8.16 -11.15 5.54
C VAL A 75 -7.82 -12.41 6.32
N PHE A 76 -6.74 -12.37 7.13
CA PHE A 76 -6.32 -13.48 7.98
C PHE A 76 -6.87 -13.38 9.41
N GLY A 77 -7.96 -12.62 9.59
CA GLY A 77 -8.69 -12.44 10.85
C GLY A 77 -8.83 -13.71 11.69
N GLY A 78 -9.29 -14.78 11.04
CA GLY A 78 -9.58 -16.07 11.66
C GLY A 78 -8.36 -16.93 11.99
N GLU A 79 -7.20 -16.64 11.41
CA GLU A 79 -5.96 -17.42 11.61
C GLU A 79 -5.10 -16.87 12.77
N VAL A 80 -5.49 -15.73 13.35
CA VAL A 80 -4.74 -15.06 14.41
C VAL A 80 -5.29 -15.44 15.77
N ALA A 81 -4.41 -15.95 16.64
CA ALA A 81 -4.75 -16.22 18.03
C ALA A 81 -5.08 -14.91 18.79
N ASN A 82 -6.20 -14.91 19.51
CA ASN A 82 -6.69 -13.77 20.31
C ASN A 82 -6.74 -12.46 19.52
N PRO A 83 -7.58 -12.37 18.47
CA PRO A 83 -7.57 -11.24 17.54
C PRO A 83 -7.84 -9.90 18.22
N GLY A 84 -8.65 -9.86 19.29
CA GLY A 84 -8.96 -8.64 20.03
C GLY A 84 -7.74 -7.92 20.65
N TYR A 85 -6.66 -8.65 20.96
CA TYR A 85 -5.44 -8.07 21.54
C TYR A 85 -4.28 -8.06 20.55
N THR A 86 -4.15 -9.11 19.73
CA THR A 86 -3.04 -9.25 18.79
C THR A 86 -3.14 -8.25 17.65
N TYR A 87 -4.33 -8.04 17.07
CA TYR A 87 -4.49 -7.11 15.94
C TYR A 87 -4.15 -5.66 16.28
N PRO A 88 -4.71 -5.05 17.35
CA PRO A 88 -4.41 -3.66 17.65
C PRO A 88 -2.93 -3.42 17.93
N ARG A 89 -2.26 -4.36 18.62
CA ARG A 89 -0.82 -4.27 18.91
C ARG A 89 0.02 -4.42 17.65
N ALA A 90 -0.31 -5.40 16.81
CA ALA A 90 0.37 -5.60 15.54
C ALA A 90 0.19 -4.39 14.62
N LEU A 91 -1.02 -3.84 14.49
CA LEU A 91 -1.29 -2.64 13.70
C LEU A 91 -0.49 -1.44 14.18
N LEU A 92 -0.48 -1.16 15.49
CA LEU A 92 0.29 -0.05 16.06
C LEU A 92 1.79 -0.21 15.83
N LEU A 93 2.33 -1.42 16.05
CA LEU A 93 3.74 -1.70 15.82
C LEU A 93 4.09 -1.57 14.33
N SER A 94 3.25 -2.11 13.43
CA SER A 94 3.44 -2.02 11.99
C SER A 94 3.49 -0.58 11.51
N VAL A 95 2.57 0.30 11.97
CA VAL A 95 2.59 1.73 11.58
C VAL A 95 3.90 2.40 11.97
N VAL A 96 4.39 2.17 13.20
CA VAL A 96 5.66 2.74 13.66
C VAL A 96 6.84 2.18 12.87
N LEU A 97 6.88 0.86 12.66
CA LEU A 97 7.95 0.22 11.90
C LEU A 97 7.98 0.71 10.46
N VAL A 98 6.83 0.80 9.78
CA VAL A 98 6.72 1.30 8.40
C VAL A 98 7.24 2.74 8.30
N ALA A 99 6.82 3.61 9.23
CA ALA A 99 7.30 4.99 9.27
C ALA A 99 8.82 5.04 9.44
N LEU A 100 9.40 4.24 10.34
CA LEU A 100 10.85 4.19 10.54
C LEU A 100 11.58 3.64 9.31
N THR A 101 11.06 2.61 8.66
CA THR A 101 11.70 2.00 7.48
C THR A 101 11.65 2.89 6.25
N TYR A 102 10.71 3.82 6.15
CA TYR A 102 10.73 4.84 5.09
C TYR A 102 11.60 6.03 5.46
N LEU A 103 11.42 6.58 6.66
CA LEU A 103 12.09 7.82 7.05
C LEU A 103 13.59 7.64 7.30
N ALA A 104 14.03 6.53 7.89
CA ALA A 104 15.43 6.34 8.23
C ALA A 104 16.36 6.29 6.99
N PRO A 105 16.16 5.38 6.02
CA PRO A 105 17.02 5.36 4.83
C PRO A 105 16.85 6.61 3.97
N LEU A 106 15.64 7.17 3.86
CA LEU A 106 15.41 8.41 3.12
C LEU A 106 16.19 9.58 3.75
N PHE A 107 16.16 9.70 5.08
CA PHE A 107 16.90 10.72 5.80
C PHE A 107 18.41 10.56 5.60
N GLY A 108 18.95 9.36 5.80
CA GLY A 108 20.38 9.11 5.61
C GLY A 108 20.85 9.34 4.17
N ALA A 109 20.03 8.98 3.19
CA ALA A 109 20.27 9.27 1.78
C ALA A 109 20.24 10.78 1.47
N THR A 110 19.26 11.51 2.01
CA THR A 110 19.09 12.95 1.79
C THR A 110 20.23 13.75 2.40
N VAL A 111 20.69 13.36 3.59
CA VAL A 111 21.78 14.03 4.32
C VAL A 111 23.14 13.74 3.68
N PHE A 112 23.31 12.57 3.05
CA PHE A 112 24.50 12.28 2.25
C PHE A 112 24.52 13.07 0.92
N ASN A 113 23.35 13.22 0.26
CA ASN A 113 23.12 14.06 -0.92
C ASN A 113 24.07 13.85 -2.12
N SER A 114 24.62 12.64 -2.28
CA SER A 114 25.37 12.22 -3.48
C SER A 114 24.81 10.90 -4.00
N PRO A 115 24.27 10.84 -5.24
CA PRO A 115 23.95 11.97 -6.11
C PRO A 115 22.88 12.91 -5.50
N HIS A 116 22.83 14.15 -6.00
CA HIS A 116 21.92 15.19 -5.49
C HIS A 116 20.45 14.74 -5.53
N TRP A 117 19.66 15.05 -4.50
CA TRP A 117 18.28 14.55 -4.38
C TRP A 117 17.35 14.91 -5.55
N THR A 118 17.67 15.96 -6.30
CA THR A 118 16.92 16.37 -7.50
C THR A 118 17.15 15.50 -8.72
N THR A 119 18.19 14.65 -8.73
CA THR A 119 18.47 13.69 -9.80
C THR A 119 17.98 12.29 -9.47
N TRP A 120 17.35 12.11 -8.31
CA TRP A 120 16.84 10.80 -7.92
C TRP A 120 15.70 10.35 -8.82
N GLU A 121 15.81 9.10 -9.23
CA GLU A 121 14.87 8.35 -10.05
C GLU A 121 14.61 6.97 -9.43
N GLU A 122 13.85 6.14 -10.14
CA GLU A 122 13.59 4.77 -9.69
C GLU A 122 14.90 3.99 -9.52
N GLY A 123 15.12 3.47 -8.32
CA GLY A 123 16.33 2.70 -8.01
C GLY A 123 17.51 3.51 -7.49
N SER A 124 17.43 4.84 -7.35
CA SER A 124 18.57 5.67 -6.88
C SER A 124 19.15 5.30 -5.51
N PHE A 125 18.46 4.50 -4.69
CA PHE A 125 19.09 3.95 -3.49
C PHE A 125 20.33 3.09 -3.80
N SER A 126 20.42 2.43 -4.97
CA SER A 126 21.63 1.68 -5.33
C SER A 126 22.79 2.58 -5.75
N SER A 127 22.53 3.68 -6.46
CA SER A 127 23.59 4.65 -6.80
C SER A 127 24.10 5.38 -5.55
N ILE A 128 23.19 5.76 -4.65
CA ILE A 128 23.57 6.35 -3.35
C ILE A 128 24.39 5.34 -2.52
N ALA A 129 24.00 4.06 -2.54
CA ALA A 129 24.76 3.00 -1.88
C ALA A 129 26.17 2.81 -2.47
N GLU A 130 26.33 2.99 -3.79
CA GLU A 130 27.61 2.92 -4.49
C GLU A 130 28.55 4.03 -4.05
N ASP A 131 28.07 5.27 -4.00
CA ASP A 131 28.86 6.42 -3.54
C ASP A 131 29.27 6.30 -2.05
N ILE A 132 28.41 5.71 -1.21
CA ILE A 132 28.69 5.52 0.22
C ILE A 132 29.64 4.34 0.45
N GLY A 133 29.33 3.17 -0.11
CA GLY A 133 29.92 1.88 0.28
C GLY A 133 30.52 1.07 -0.87
N GLY A 134 30.58 1.64 -2.08
CA GLY A 134 31.05 0.99 -3.30
C GLY A 134 30.12 -0.11 -3.81
N ASP A 135 30.60 -0.85 -4.82
CA ASP A 135 29.87 -1.93 -5.50
C ASP A 135 29.25 -2.96 -4.54
N PHE A 136 29.89 -3.22 -3.40
CA PHE A 136 29.39 -4.19 -2.43
C PHE A 136 28.05 -3.74 -1.83
N LEU A 137 27.95 -2.49 -1.35
CA LEU A 137 26.73 -1.98 -0.74
C LEU A 137 25.64 -1.78 -1.79
N SER A 138 26.01 -1.29 -2.98
CA SER A 138 25.09 -1.16 -4.12
C SER A 138 24.45 -2.50 -4.50
N ASN A 139 25.26 -3.54 -4.75
CA ASN A 139 24.76 -4.87 -5.08
C ASN A 139 23.89 -5.47 -3.97
N TRP A 140 24.22 -5.22 -2.70
CA TRP A 140 23.41 -5.68 -1.58
C TRP A 140 22.06 -4.96 -1.52
N VAL A 141 22.01 -3.65 -1.72
CA VAL A 141 20.76 -2.88 -1.81
C VAL A 141 19.88 -3.37 -2.96
N VAL A 142 20.47 -3.65 -4.13
CA VAL A 142 19.75 -4.21 -5.28
C VAL A 142 19.15 -5.58 -4.93
N LEU A 143 19.95 -6.49 -4.35
CA LEU A 143 19.48 -7.82 -3.96
C LEU A 143 18.39 -7.74 -2.89
N ALA A 144 18.54 -6.87 -1.90
CA ALA A 144 17.55 -6.64 -0.85
C ALA A 144 16.24 -6.10 -1.43
N THR A 145 16.31 -5.14 -2.36
CA THR A 145 15.16 -4.57 -3.06
C THR A 145 14.43 -5.64 -3.87
N PHE A 146 15.16 -6.49 -4.60
CA PHE A 146 14.59 -7.62 -5.32
C PHE A 146 13.86 -8.60 -4.40
N CYS A 147 14.50 -9.01 -3.30
CA CYS A 147 13.89 -9.88 -2.31
C CYS A 147 12.65 -9.26 -1.65
N SER A 148 12.69 -7.95 -1.38
CA SER A 148 11.56 -7.19 -0.83
C SER A 148 10.38 -7.21 -1.79
N ASN A 149 10.59 -6.83 -3.05
CA ASN A 149 9.55 -6.76 -4.08
C ASN A 149 8.95 -8.14 -4.37
N ALA A 150 9.78 -9.19 -4.44
CA ALA A 150 9.30 -10.56 -4.58
C ALA A 150 8.46 -11.01 -3.38
N GLY A 151 8.88 -10.66 -2.17
CA GLY A 151 8.12 -10.94 -0.95
C GLY A 151 6.76 -10.23 -0.93
N MET A 152 6.74 -8.94 -1.28
CA MET A 152 5.52 -8.14 -1.40
C MET A 152 4.57 -8.74 -2.45
N TYR A 153 5.08 -9.05 -3.64
CA TYR A 153 4.29 -9.67 -4.71
C TYR A 153 3.64 -11.00 -4.27
N ILE A 154 4.39 -11.89 -3.63
CA ILE A 154 3.88 -13.18 -3.15
C ILE A 154 2.82 -12.97 -2.06
N ALA A 155 3.05 -12.04 -1.13
CA ALA A 155 2.12 -11.74 -0.04
C ALA A 155 0.79 -11.17 -0.55
N GLU A 156 0.84 -10.21 -1.46
CA GLU A 156 -0.34 -9.60 -2.07
C GLU A 156 -1.11 -10.60 -2.93
N LEU A 157 -0.42 -11.35 -3.80
CA LEU A 157 -1.05 -12.40 -4.61
C LEU A 157 -1.77 -13.43 -3.74
N PHE A 158 -1.19 -13.79 -2.60
CA PHE A 158 -1.81 -14.69 -1.65
C PHE A 158 -3.05 -14.06 -0.99
N CYS A 159 -2.95 -12.80 -0.54
CA CYS A 159 -4.08 -12.06 0.05
C CYS A 159 -5.27 -11.98 -0.90
N ASP A 160 -5.04 -11.51 -2.13
CA ASP A 160 -6.08 -11.35 -3.16
C ASP A 160 -6.74 -12.67 -3.51
N SER A 161 -5.95 -13.73 -3.65
CA SER A 161 -6.46 -15.05 -4.01
C SER A 161 -7.38 -15.61 -2.91
N PHE A 162 -7.05 -15.39 -1.63
CA PHE A 162 -7.89 -15.79 -0.51
C PHE A 162 -9.12 -14.88 -0.34
N GLN A 163 -9.01 -13.60 -0.66
CA GLN A 163 -10.16 -12.70 -0.70
C GLN A 163 -11.19 -13.13 -1.76
N ILE A 164 -10.73 -13.48 -2.97
CA ILE A 164 -11.61 -14.02 -4.04
C ILE A 164 -12.26 -15.34 -3.62
N LEU A 165 -11.51 -16.22 -2.97
CA LEU A 165 -12.01 -17.48 -2.43
C LEU A 165 -13.10 -17.25 -1.37
N GLY A 166 -12.89 -16.35 -0.41
CA GLY A 166 -13.88 -15.98 0.61
C GLY A 166 -15.14 -15.38 -0.02
N MET A 167 -14.99 -14.53 -1.03
CA MET A 167 -16.13 -14.04 -1.82
C MET A 167 -16.88 -15.17 -2.51
N ALA A 168 -16.16 -16.14 -3.09
CA ALA A 168 -16.77 -17.28 -3.76
C ALA A 168 -17.55 -18.15 -2.76
N GLU A 169 -16.98 -18.46 -1.60
CA GLU A 169 -17.60 -19.21 -0.50
C GLU A 169 -18.94 -18.57 -0.08
N CYS A 170 -18.98 -17.24 0.01
CA CYS A 170 -20.19 -16.45 0.29
C CYS A 170 -21.18 -16.34 -0.88
N GLY A 171 -20.87 -16.91 -2.04
CA GLY A 171 -21.68 -16.81 -3.25
C GLY A 171 -21.61 -15.45 -3.95
N LEU A 172 -20.68 -14.59 -3.55
CA LEU A 172 -20.41 -13.26 -4.13
C LEU A 172 -19.51 -13.34 -5.37
N ALA A 173 -18.72 -14.40 -5.53
CA ALA A 173 -17.95 -14.66 -6.74
C ALA A 173 -18.41 -15.97 -7.40
N PRO A 174 -18.07 -16.20 -8.69
CA PRO A 174 -18.35 -17.46 -9.38
C PRO A 174 -17.85 -18.68 -8.61
N ALA A 175 -18.64 -19.77 -8.60
CA ALA A 175 -18.36 -20.96 -7.80
C ALA A 175 -17.04 -21.66 -8.16
N PHE A 176 -16.50 -21.46 -9.36
CA PHE A 176 -15.22 -22.05 -9.76
C PHE A 176 -14.03 -21.55 -8.93
N PHE A 177 -14.14 -20.34 -8.34
CA PHE A 177 -13.11 -19.80 -7.44
C PHE A 177 -13.06 -20.49 -6.08
N LYS A 178 -14.06 -21.32 -5.74
CA LYS A 178 -14.03 -22.17 -4.53
C LYS A 178 -12.99 -23.29 -4.60
N ALA A 179 -12.49 -23.61 -5.79
CA ALA A 179 -11.59 -24.73 -5.99
C ALA A 179 -10.23 -24.49 -5.31
N ARG A 180 -9.88 -25.38 -4.38
CA ARG A 180 -8.58 -25.39 -3.70
C ARG A 180 -7.73 -26.55 -4.20
N ASN A 181 -6.41 -26.35 -4.25
CA ASN A 181 -5.46 -27.40 -4.62
C ASN A 181 -5.38 -28.43 -3.48
N LYS A 182 -5.48 -29.73 -3.81
CA LYS A 182 -5.47 -30.83 -2.82
C LYS A 182 -4.17 -30.94 -2.02
N ARG A 183 -3.03 -30.52 -2.58
CA ARG A 183 -1.71 -30.65 -1.94
C ARG A 183 -1.37 -29.48 -1.02
N PHE A 184 -1.69 -28.26 -1.44
CA PHE A 184 -1.27 -27.02 -0.77
C PHE A 184 -2.43 -26.22 -0.18
N ASN A 185 -3.67 -26.66 -0.36
CA ASN A 185 -4.89 -25.96 0.05
C ASN A 185 -5.04 -24.53 -0.52
N THR A 186 -4.36 -24.23 -1.62
CA THR A 186 -4.34 -22.90 -2.24
C THR A 186 -5.46 -22.72 -3.28
N PRO A 187 -6.09 -21.53 -3.36
CA PRO A 187 -7.10 -21.21 -4.37
C PRO A 187 -6.47 -20.96 -5.75
N HIS A 188 -6.00 -22.03 -6.39
CA HIS A 188 -5.28 -21.97 -7.67
C HIS A 188 -6.04 -21.25 -8.79
N ASN A 189 -7.37 -21.38 -8.87
CA ASN A 189 -8.17 -20.67 -9.87
C ASN A 189 -8.15 -19.15 -9.69
N ALA A 190 -8.11 -18.67 -8.44
CA ALA A 190 -7.96 -17.24 -8.17
C ALA A 190 -6.56 -16.76 -8.56
N VAL A 191 -5.52 -17.54 -8.25
CA VAL A 191 -4.13 -17.25 -8.66
C VAL A 191 -3.99 -17.13 -10.19
N TYR A 192 -4.57 -18.06 -10.96
CA TYR A 192 -4.53 -17.99 -12.42
C TYR A 192 -5.30 -16.79 -12.96
N ALA A 193 -6.44 -16.44 -12.36
CA ALA A 193 -7.20 -15.25 -12.76
C ALA A 193 -6.40 -13.97 -12.49
N SER A 194 -5.74 -13.86 -11.34
CA SER A 194 -4.84 -12.74 -11.02
C SER A 194 -3.69 -12.66 -12.02
N LEU A 195 -3.10 -13.78 -12.41
CA LEU A 195 -2.04 -13.81 -13.43
C LEU A 195 -2.50 -13.24 -14.78
N VAL A 196 -3.72 -13.59 -15.23
CA VAL A 196 -4.28 -13.03 -16.47
C VAL A 196 -4.43 -11.51 -16.37
N ILE A 197 -4.90 -11.01 -15.23
CA ILE A 197 -5.04 -9.56 -14.99
C ILE A 197 -3.66 -8.90 -15.01
N ILE A 198 -2.66 -9.46 -14.32
CA ILE A 198 -1.29 -8.95 -14.29
C ILE A 198 -0.71 -8.85 -15.70
N LEU A 199 -0.89 -9.87 -16.54
CA LEU A 199 -0.40 -9.86 -17.93
C LEU A 199 -1.02 -8.74 -18.78
N VAL A 200 -2.25 -8.31 -18.47
CA VAL A 200 -2.88 -7.15 -19.10
C VAL A 200 -2.29 -5.85 -18.54
N LEU A 201 -2.10 -5.78 -17.22
CA LEU A 201 -1.61 -4.58 -16.53
C LEU A 201 -0.15 -4.24 -16.84
N ILE A 202 0.70 -5.20 -17.22
CA ILE A 202 2.10 -4.96 -17.64
C ILE A 202 2.21 -3.96 -18.82
N LYS A 203 1.12 -3.72 -19.57
CA LYS A 203 1.11 -2.77 -20.69
C LYS A 203 0.94 -1.31 -20.27
N PHE A 204 0.66 -1.03 -19.00
CA PHE A 204 0.42 0.31 -18.47
C PHE A 204 1.64 0.82 -17.71
N GLU A 205 1.77 2.13 -17.61
CA GLU A 205 2.84 2.76 -16.83
C GLU A 205 2.58 2.64 -15.33
N PHE A 206 3.64 2.69 -14.52
CA PHE A 206 3.52 2.55 -13.06
C PHE A 206 2.58 3.59 -12.46
N ASP A 207 2.69 4.85 -12.87
CA ASP A 207 1.86 5.95 -12.36
C ASP A 207 0.37 5.76 -12.70
N GLU A 208 0.06 5.19 -13.87
CA GLU A 208 -1.31 4.85 -14.25
C GLU A 208 -1.87 3.74 -13.36
N ILE A 209 -1.08 2.67 -13.14
CA ILE A 209 -1.45 1.55 -12.27
C ILE A 209 -1.64 2.01 -10.81
N LEU A 210 -0.74 2.88 -10.35
CA LEU A 210 -0.76 3.49 -9.03
C LEU A 210 -2.06 4.27 -8.82
N GLY A 211 -2.40 5.18 -9.73
CA GLY A 211 -3.63 5.98 -9.67
C GLY A 211 -4.89 5.12 -9.65
N MET A 212 -4.96 4.09 -10.50
CA MET A 212 -6.09 3.14 -10.51
C MET A 212 -6.22 2.37 -9.20
N THR A 213 -5.11 1.83 -8.69
CA THR A 213 -5.06 1.03 -7.46
C THR A 213 -5.47 1.86 -6.25
N ASN A 214 -4.99 3.10 -6.18
CA ASN A 214 -5.30 4.04 -5.11
C ASN A 214 -6.78 4.45 -5.13
N ALA A 215 -7.35 4.73 -6.30
CA ALA A 215 -8.77 5.08 -6.42
C ALA A 215 -9.70 3.94 -6.01
N LEU A 216 -9.45 2.72 -6.50
CA LEU A 216 -10.20 1.53 -6.09
C LEU A 216 -10.07 1.28 -4.58
N SER A 217 -8.87 1.51 -4.04
CA SER A 217 -8.62 1.44 -2.60
C SER A 217 -9.42 2.46 -1.82
N ALA A 218 -9.43 3.71 -2.29
CA ALA A 218 -10.21 4.78 -1.68
C ALA A 218 -11.70 4.46 -1.64
N PHE A 219 -12.27 3.92 -2.72
CA PHE A 219 -13.69 3.56 -2.76
C PHE A 219 -14.08 2.53 -1.70
N TYR A 220 -13.35 1.40 -1.61
CA TYR A 220 -13.72 0.39 -0.62
C TYR A 220 -13.41 0.86 0.80
N GLN A 221 -12.34 1.64 1.03
CA GLN A 221 -12.02 2.16 2.36
C GLN A 221 -13.06 3.19 2.84
N LEU A 222 -13.57 4.04 1.95
CA LEU A 222 -14.70 4.92 2.26
C LEU A 222 -15.94 4.12 2.69
N LEU A 223 -16.22 3.00 2.01
CA LEU A 223 -17.29 2.10 2.42
C LEU A 223 -17.03 1.46 3.78
N ILE A 224 -15.78 1.10 4.10
CA ILE A 224 -15.39 0.59 5.42
C ILE A 224 -15.62 1.65 6.50
N LEU A 225 -15.22 2.91 6.27
CA LEU A 225 -15.45 4.00 7.22
C LEU A 225 -16.94 4.25 7.45
N ALA A 226 -17.74 4.27 6.37
CA ALA A 226 -19.19 4.40 6.47
C ALA A 226 -19.82 3.22 7.22
N ALA A 227 -19.37 1.98 6.95
CA ALA A 227 -19.82 0.78 7.64
C ALA A 227 -19.45 0.79 9.13
N PHE A 228 -18.25 1.27 9.48
CA PHE A 228 -17.80 1.42 10.86
C PHE A 228 -18.75 2.32 11.66
N ILE A 229 -19.05 3.52 11.13
CA ILE A 229 -19.97 4.47 11.78
C ILE A 229 -21.37 3.85 11.87
N LYS A 230 -21.87 3.29 10.78
CA LYS A 230 -23.20 2.66 10.73
C LYS A 230 -23.34 1.54 11.75
N LEU A 231 -22.38 0.61 11.82
CA LEU A 231 -22.40 -0.51 12.76
C LEU A 231 -22.33 -0.05 14.21
N ARG A 232 -21.69 1.08 14.50
CA ARG A 232 -21.64 1.66 15.85
C ARG A 232 -23.01 2.19 16.30
N PHE A 233 -23.86 2.64 15.37
CA PHE A 233 -25.23 3.08 15.65
C PHE A 233 -26.26 1.94 15.58
N SER A 234 -26.20 1.12 14.53
CA SER A 234 -27.24 0.11 14.27
C SER A 234 -27.12 -1.13 15.15
N GLN A 235 -25.91 -1.42 15.63
CA GLN A 235 -25.60 -2.61 16.41
C GLN A 235 -24.63 -2.26 17.57
N PRO A 236 -25.08 -1.45 18.54
CA PRO A 236 -24.24 -0.98 19.64
C PRO A 236 -23.86 -2.11 20.61
N ASP A 237 -24.74 -3.10 20.77
CA ASP A 237 -24.63 -4.16 21.78
C ASP A 237 -23.91 -5.43 21.29
N THR A 238 -23.50 -5.47 20.02
CA THR A 238 -22.70 -6.58 19.49
C THR A 238 -21.38 -6.68 20.25
N GLU A 239 -21.03 -7.89 20.68
CA GLU A 239 -19.75 -8.18 21.30
C GLU A 239 -18.61 -7.87 20.32
N ARG A 240 -17.64 -7.07 20.77
CA ARG A 240 -16.52 -6.62 19.94
C ARG A 240 -15.23 -7.00 20.64
N PRO A 241 -14.42 -7.92 20.07
CA PRO A 241 -13.13 -8.30 20.63
C PRO A 241 -12.20 -7.10 20.85
N PHE A 242 -12.32 -6.08 19.99
CA PHE A 242 -11.69 -4.79 20.17
C PHE A 242 -12.68 -3.65 19.89
N LYS A 243 -12.69 -2.64 20.78
CA LYS A 243 -13.54 -1.46 20.66
C LYS A 243 -12.66 -0.22 20.57
N VAL A 244 -12.69 0.48 19.44
CA VAL A 244 -11.98 1.76 19.28
C VAL A 244 -12.43 2.72 20.40
N PRO A 245 -11.50 3.26 21.19
CA PRO A 245 -11.81 4.18 22.27
C PRO A 245 -12.28 5.52 21.70
N GLY A 246 -13.23 6.17 22.38
CA GLY A 246 -13.74 7.48 21.99
C GLY A 246 -15.26 7.54 21.90
N ARG A 247 -15.80 8.74 22.15
CA ARG A 247 -17.21 9.08 21.91
C ARG A 247 -17.45 9.25 20.42
N MET A 248 -18.68 9.03 19.96
CA MET A 248 -19.02 9.09 18.54
C MET A 248 -18.60 10.41 17.87
N GLY A 249 -18.82 11.56 18.51
CA GLY A 249 -18.42 12.85 17.95
C GLY A 249 -16.90 12.97 17.73
N VAL A 250 -16.10 12.45 18.65
CA VAL A 250 -14.63 12.42 18.52
C VAL A 250 -14.20 11.49 17.39
N LEU A 251 -14.85 10.33 17.26
CA LEU A 251 -14.57 9.39 16.17
C LEU A 251 -14.92 9.98 14.80
N ILE A 252 -16.09 10.63 14.66
CA ILE A 252 -16.49 11.28 13.42
C ILE A 252 -15.47 12.37 13.06
N PHE A 253 -15.10 13.22 14.02
CA PHE A 253 -14.11 14.27 13.80
C PHE A 253 -12.74 13.70 13.38
N ALA A 254 -12.27 12.65 14.06
CA ALA A 254 -11.02 11.97 13.73
C ALA A 254 -11.06 11.33 12.32
N LEU A 255 -12.23 10.90 11.86
CA LEU A 255 -12.41 10.32 10.52
C LEU A 255 -12.53 11.36 9.41
N LEU A 256 -12.71 12.65 9.69
CA LEU A 256 -12.83 13.68 8.65
C LEU A 256 -11.56 13.80 7.82
N ILE A 257 -10.39 13.78 8.45
CA ILE A 257 -9.08 13.88 7.77
C ILE A 257 -8.87 12.70 6.81
N PRO A 258 -8.92 11.42 7.26
CA PRO A 258 -8.74 10.30 6.34
C PRO A 258 -9.86 10.25 5.30
N THR A 259 -11.11 10.61 5.63
CA THR A 259 -12.19 10.68 4.63
C THR A 259 -11.87 11.70 3.55
N GLY A 260 -11.41 12.90 3.92
CA GLY A 260 -11.02 13.94 2.96
C GLY A 260 -9.89 13.50 2.05
N LEU A 261 -8.87 12.84 2.61
CA LEU A 261 -7.75 12.28 1.83
C LEU A 261 -8.23 11.20 0.84
N LEU A 262 -9.07 10.27 1.28
CA LEU A 262 -9.61 9.23 0.42
C LEU A 262 -10.50 9.82 -0.68
N VAL A 263 -11.29 10.86 -0.38
CA VAL A 263 -12.07 11.58 -1.40
C VAL A 263 -11.17 12.28 -2.41
N TYR A 264 -10.09 12.92 -1.96
CA TYR A 264 -9.10 13.53 -2.87
C TYR A 264 -8.53 12.48 -3.84
N ILE A 265 -8.03 11.37 -3.33
CA ILE A 265 -7.46 10.27 -4.14
C ILE A 265 -8.50 9.68 -5.11
N ALA A 266 -9.74 9.51 -4.62
CA ALA A 266 -10.83 8.99 -5.44
C ALA A 266 -11.20 9.95 -6.59
N VAL A 267 -11.07 11.27 -6.39
CA VAL A 267 -11.33 12.28 -7.42
C VAL A 267 -10.12 12.44 -8.36
N ASP A 268 -8.91 12.33 -7.82
CA ASP A 268 -7.66 12.57 -8.52
C ASP A 268 -7.50 11.70 -9.79
N VAL A 269 -7.88 10.43 -9.73
CA VAL A 269 -7.82 9.50 -10.87
C VAL A 269 -8.63 9.98 -12.09
N PHE A 270 -9.65 10.83 -11.88
CA PHE A 270 -10.50 11.33 -12.96
C PHE A 270 -9.86 12.48 -13.76
N PHE A 271 -8.71 13.01 -13.32
CA PHE A 271 -7.94 13.96 -14.11
C PHE A 271 -7.10 13.28 -15.21
N THR A 272 -6.95 11.95 -15.16
CA THR A 272 -6.25 11.17 -16.20
C THR A 272 -7.22 10.22 -16.91
N LEU A 273 -7.37 10.38 -18.22
CA LEU A 273 -8.43 9.71 -18.99
C LEU A 273 -8.36 8.16 -18.93
N VAL A 274 -7.17 7.58 -19.12
CA VAL A 274 -7.00 6.12 -19.19
C VAL A 274 -7.32 5.45 -17.84
N PRO A 275 -6.71 5.85 -16.71
CA PRO A 275 -7.08 5.37 -15.38
C PRO A 275 -8.56 5.57 -15.06
N ALA A 276 -9.12 6.74 -15.38
CA ALA A 276 -10.52 7.04 -15.12
C ALA A 276 -11.47 6.06 -15.82
N LEU A 277 -11.26 5.79 -17.11
CA LEU A 277 -12.09 4.87 -17.89
C LEU A 277 -12.03 3.44 -17.36
N LEU A 278 -10.84 2.98 -16.96
CA LEU A 278 -10.66 1.65 -16.40
C LEU A 278 -11.32 1.51 -15.03
N VAL A 279 -11.13 2.48 -14.14
CA VAL A 279 -11.76 2.50 -12.80
C VAL A 279 -13.28 2.55 -12.92
N VAL A 280 -13.83 3.40 -13.79
CA VAL A 280 -15.28 3.44 -14.06
C VAL A 280 -15.76 2.13 -14.65
N GLY A 281 -15.05 1.59 -15.65
CA GLY A 281 -15.40 0.32 -16.30
C GLY A 281 -15.46 -0.83 -15.29
N MET A 282 -14.44 -0.98 -14.45
CA MET A 282 -14.40 -2.00 -13.40
C MET A 282 -15.49 -1.81 -12.34
N THR A 283 -15.72 -0.57 -11.90
CA THR A 283 -16.74 -0.26 -10.90
C THR A 283 -18.14 -0.56 -11.43
N VAL A 284 -18.44 -0.12 -12.66
CA VAL A 284 -19.73 -0.38 -13.33
C VAL A 284 -19.91 -1.87 -13.57
N ALA A 285 -18.89 -2.58 -14.05
CA ALA A 285 -18.94 -4.03 -14.24
C ALA A 285 -19.25 -4.77 -12.93
N GLY A 286 -18.61 -4.36 -11.82
CA GLY A 286 -18.88 -4.90 -10.49
C GLY A 286 -20.32 -4.63 -10.02
N LEU A 287 -20.83 -3.42 -10.21
CA LEU A 287 -22.21 -3.06 -9.85
C LEU A 287 -23.25 -3.81 -10.69
N VAL A 288 -23.02 -3.93 -12.00
CA VAL A 288 -23.87 -4.70 -12.92
C VAL A 288 -23.88 -6.17 -12.51
N TYR A 289 -22.71 -6.73 -12.21
CA TYR A 289 -22.59 -8.11 -11.74
C TYR A 289 -23.33 -8.33 -10.42
N ALA A 290 -23.16 -7.44 -9.44
CA ALA A 290 -23.84 -7.50 -8.15
C ALA A 290 -25.37 -7.41 -8.31
N ARG A 291 -25.85 -6.55 -9.21
CA ARG A 291 -27.28 -6.41 -9.52
C ARG A 291 -27.84 -7.64 -10.24
N TRP A 292 -27.09 -8.20 -11.19
CA TRP A 292 -27.49 -9.41 -11.93
C TRP A 292 -27.58 -10.63 -11.01
N ARG A 293 -26.60 -10.80 -10.12
CA ARG A 293 -26.56 -11.90 -9.13
C ARG A 293 -27.51 -11.71 -7.96
N LYS A 294 -28.19 -10.56 -7.86
CA LYS A 294 -29.16 -10.21 -6.82
C LYS A 294 -28.62 -10.51 -5.41
N PHE A 295 -27.43 -9.98 -5.10
CA PHE A 295 -26.83 -10.20 -3.78
C PHE A 295 -27.80 -9.80 -2.66
N THR A 296 -28.02 -10.73 -1.73
CA THR A 296 -29.01 -10.60 -0.67
C THR A 296 -28.34 -10.73 0.68
N ARG A 297 -28.85 -10.00 1.68
CA ARG A 297 -28.31 -10.02 3.05
C ARG A 297 -28.27 -11.43 3.68
N ALA A 298 -29.08 -12.36 3.16
CA ALA A 298 -29.12 -13.76 3.59
C ALA A 298 -27.79 -14.50 3.35
N GLN A 299 -27.03 -14.13 2.30
CA GLN A 299 -25.75 -14.76 1.96
C GLN A 299 -24.69 -14.56 3.06
N PHE A 300 -24.81 -13.48 3.83
CA PHE A 300 -23.88 -13.15 4.92
C PHE A 300 -24.27 -13.79 6.27
N ARG A 301 -25.46 -14.39 6.40
CA ARG A 301 -25.88 -15.04 7.66
C ARG A 301 -25.19 -16.38 7.91
N GLN A 302 -24.84 -17.12 6.86
CA GLN A 302 -24.15 -18.42 6.99
C GLN A 302 -22.72 -18.29 7.54
N LEU A 303 -22.06 -17.14 7.31
CA LEU A 303 -20.75 -16.85 7.90
C LEU A 303 -20.81 -16.72 9.42
N ALA A 304 -21.85 -16.08 9.95
CA ALA A 304 -22.00 -15.89 11.39
C ALA A 304 -22.19 -17.24 12.12
N THR A 305 -22.92 -18.18 11.52
CA THR A 305 -23.16 -19.51 12.12
C THR A 305 -21.98 -20.46 12.02
N ASN A 306 -21.12 -20.33 11.01
CA ASN A 306 -19.94 -21.21 10.85
C ASN A 306 -18.73 -20.77 11.67
N ILE A 307 -18.68 -19.51 12.16
CA ILE A 307 -17.62 -19.03 13.05
C ILE A 307 -17.87 -19.48 14.50
N GLU A 308 -19.13 -19.80 14.83
CA GLU A 308 -19.54 -20.29 16.15
C GLU A 308 -19.40 -21.83 16.31
N SER A 309 -19.05 -22.56 15.25
CA SER A 309 -18.88 -24.04 15.22
C SER A 309 -17.42 -24.46 15.08
#